data_AF-A0A7Y1YD59-F1
#
_entry.id   AF-A0A7Y1YD59-F1
#
_cell.length_a   1.000
_cell.length_b   1.000
_cell.length_c   1.000
_cell.angle_alpha   90.00
_cell.angle_beta   90.00
_cell.angle_gamma   90.00
#
_symmetry.space_group_name_H-M   'P 1'
#
loop_
_entity.id
_entity.type
_entity.pdbx_description
1 polymer ?
#
loop_
_entity_poly.entity_id
_entity_poly.type
_entity_poly.pdbx_seq_one_letter_code
_entity_poly.pdbx_strand_id
1 'polypeptide(L)'
;MIRYEDATDSPDERVDYPEIVEELRQLGFVQVGRVTGVPIDGGHETVASQYDESDAAKYMAHCDVPMPVLASKDGTTFADVSWFWDSPSVRLRTRFSDGALAETNRLWKNRPGLPPVLAELRRDMDLRKEMALASAPDKGRSIEVVDSSDTSLQWDSHRQHIARYGAERNATPVAHHTLDDAMAIMYEAFGHDIATQSRTVSMWRPLLYAYLVVGLGLVLALAFLAGQPAIAVALAVLLGVASPAVVRMVLGRVQSTPQRFRPPLS
;
A
#
# COMPACT_ATOMS: atom_id res chain seq x y z
N MET A 1 -7.82 2.29 6.82
CA MET A 1 -8.20 1.19 5.90
C MET A 1 -9.02 1.79 4.78
N ILE A 2 -8.95 1.28 3.55
CA ILE A 2 -9.74 1.78 2.40
C ILE A 2 -10.84 0.76 2.09
N ARG A 3 -12.04 1.26 1.82
CA ARG A 3 -13.18 0.52 1.28
C ARG A 3 -13.32 0.89 -0.19
N TYR A 4 -13.35 -0.10 -1.07
CA TYR A 4 -13.67 0.09 -2.48
C TYR A 4 -15.18 0.05 -2.69
N GLU A 5 -15.72 1.00 -3.44
CA GLU A 5 -17.13 1.14 -3.77
C GLU A 5 -17.32 1.22 -5.28
N ASP A 6 -18.38 0.59 -5.78
CA ASP A 6 -18.82 0.77 -7.17
C ASP A 6 -19.26 2.22 -7.37
N ALA A 7 -18.61 2.89 -8.30
CA ALA A 7 -18.86 4.28 -8.68
C ALA A 7 -19.16 4.38 -10.18
N THR A 8 -19.64 3.30 -10.80
CA THR A 8 -19.98 3.24 -12.23
C THR A 8 -21.05 4.27 -12.59
N ASP A 9 -22.07 4.42 -11.74
CA ASP A 9 -23.16 5.39 -11.91
C ASP A 9 -22.83 6.78 -11.32
N SER A 10 -21.57 7.04 -10.96
CA SER A 10 -21.17 8.36 -10.45
C SER A 10 -21.39 9.44 -11.52
N PRO A 11 -22.00 10.58 -11.16
CA PRO A 11 -22.19 11.70 -12.09
C PRO A 11 -20.88 12.43 -12.43
N ASP A 12 -19.79 12.17 -11.70
CA ASP A 12 -18.48 12.72 -12.04
C ASP A 12 -17.89 11.96 -13.23
N GLU A 13 -17.88 12.58 -14.41
CA GLU A 13 -17.34 11.99 -15.64
C GLU A 13 -15.80 12.08 -15.73
N ARG A 14 -15.12 12.70 -14.77
CA ARG A 14 -13.66 12.82 -14.79
C ARG A 14 -13.00 11.45 -14.76
N VAL A 15 -11.95 11.31 -15.58
CA VAL A 15 -11.08 10.15 -15.63
C VAL A 15 -9.65 10.66 -15.56
N ASP A 16 -8.89 10.20 -14.57
CA ASP A 16 -7.46 10.45 -14.52
C ASP A 16 -6.77 9.62 -15.63
N TYR A 17 -5.91 10.27 -16.42
CA TYR A 17 -5.12 9.66 -17.51
C TYR A 17 -5.97 8.90 -18.56
N PRO A 18 -6.93 9.57 -19.23
CA PRO A 18 -7.80 8.93 -20.21
C PRO A 18 -7.04 8.33 -21.42
N GLU A 19 -5.87 8.86 -21.74
CA GLU A 19 -4.99 8.33 -22.78
C GLU A 19 -4.51 6.89 -22.48
N ILE A 20 -4.20 6.58 -21.21
CA ILE A 20 -3.77 5.22 -20.81
C ILE A 20 -4.95 4.25 -20.88
N VAL A 21 -6.15 4.72 -20.50
CA VAL A 21 -7.38 3.92 -20.62
C VAL A 21 -7.63 3.55 -22.08
N GLU A 22 -7.42 4.49 -22.99
CA GLU A 22 -7.59 4.24 -24.43
C GLU A 22 -6.50 3.30 -24.99
N GLU A 23 -5.25 3.45 -24.57
CA GLU A 23 -4.17 2.50 -24.91
C GLU A 23 -4.52 1.07 -24.47
N LEU A 24 -5.05 0.89 -23.25
CA LEU A 24 -5.51 -0.43 -22.78
C LEU A 24 -6.66 -0.98 -23.64
N ARG A 25 -7.62 -0.14 -24.05
CA ARG A 25 -8.71 -0.56 -24.94
C ARG A 25 -8.20 -1.00 -26.31
N GLN A 26 -7.19 -0.32 -26.86
CA GLN A 26 -6.54 -0.72 -28.12
C GLN A 26 -5.82 -2.08 -27.99
N LEU A 27 -5.36 -2.44 -26.79
CA LEU A 27 -4.82 -3.77 -26.47
C LEU A 27 -5.92 -4.83 -26.25
N GLY A 28 -7.20 -4.45 -26.37
CA GLY A 28 -8.35 -5.35 -26.26
C GLY A 28 -8.95 -5.46 -24.86
N PHE A 29 -8.58 -4.56 -23.94
CA PHE A 29 -9.26 -4.46 -22.65
C PHE A 29 -10.64 -3.83 -22.80
N VAL A 30 -11.60 -4.28 -22.00
CA VAL A 30 -12.97 -3.77 -21.98
C VAL A 30 -13.27 -3.22 -20.59
N GLN A 31 -13.80 -2.00 -20.52
CA GLN A 31 -14.17 -1.41 -19.23
C GLN A 31 -15.36 -2.17 -18.63
N VAL A 32 -15.21 -2.60 -17.37
CA VAL A 32 -16.25 -3.32 -16.61
C VAL A 32 -16.95 -2.45 -15.57
N GLY A 33 -16.39 -1.29 -15.25
CA GLY A 33 -17.00 -0.33 -14.33
C GLY A 33 -16.02 0.74 -13.86
N ARG A 34 -16.37 1.41 -12.77
CA ARG A 34 -15.52 2.40 -12.09
C ARG A 34 -15.58 2.17 -10.59
N VAL A 35 -14.47 2.40 -9.90
CA VAL A 35 -14.35 2.18 -8.45
C VAL A 35 -13.88 3.47 -7.79
N THR A 36 -14.35 3.75 -6.58
CA THR A 36 -13.73 4.77 -5.72
C THR A 36 -13.22 4.14 -4.42
N GLY A 37 -12.15 4.72 -3.86
CA GLY A 37 -11.52 4.24 -2.63
C GLY A 37 -11.85 5.16 -1.46
N VAL A 38 -12.77 4.74 -0.60
CA VAL A 38 -13.24 5.52 0.55
C VAL A 38 -12.47 5.13 1.83
N PRO A 39 -11.79 6.06 2.52
CA PRO A 39 -11.18 5.81 3.82
C PRO A 39 -12.25 5.42 4.85
N ILE A 40 -12.05 4.30 5.56
CA ILE A 40 -13.00 3.82 6.57
C ILE A 40 -13.04 4.74 7.80
N ASP A 41 -11.92 5.38 8.15
CA ASP A 41 -11.79 6.23 9.32
C ASP A 41 -11.39 7.66 8.91
N GLY A 42 -12.19 8.65 9.32
CA GLY A 42 -11.85 10.08 9.21
C GLY A 42 -12.06 10.73 7.83
N GLY A 43 -12.43 9.96 6.80
CA GLY A 43 -12.66 10.51 5.45
C GLY A 43 -11.39 11.07 4.79
N HIS A 44 -11.57 11.62 3.60
CA HIS A 44 -10.46 12.18 2.80
C HIS A 44 -9.85 13.42 3.46
N GLU A 45 -10.64 14.22 4.18
CA GLU A 45 -10.17 15.44 4.86
C GLU A 45 -9.18 15.11 5.99
N THR A 46 -9.42 14.04 6.75
CA THR A 46 -8.48 13.62 7.79
C THR A 46 -7.16 13.13 7.18
N VAL A 47 -7.22 12.47 6.02
CA VAL A 47 -6.00 12.07 5.29
C VAL A 47 -5.27 13.31 4.77
N ALA A 48 -6.00 14.25 4.15
CA ALA A 48 -5.46 15.49 3.60
C ALA A 48 -4.76 16.36 4.67
N SER A 49 -5.30 16.40 5.89
CA SER A 49 -4.75 17.19 7.01
C SER A 49 -3.34 16.79 7.45
N GLN A 50 -2.82 15.65 6.96
CA GLN A 50 -1.48 15.16 7.28
C GLN A 50 -0.41 15.72 6.33
N TYR A 51 -0.81 16.39 5.24
CA TYR A 51 0.10 16.96 4.25
C TYR A 51 0.19 18.48 4.37
N ASP A 52 1.21 19.06 3.74
CA ASP A 52 1.29 20.50 3.54
C ASP A 52 0.18 20.97 2.59
N GLU A 53 -0.17 22.25 2.64
CA GLU A 53 -1.35 22.83 1.95
C GLU A 53 -1.42 22.47 0.46
N SER A 54 -0.29 22.55 -0.26
CA SER A 54 -0.24 22.22 -1.68
C SER A 54 -0.52 20.75 -1.98
N ASP A 55 0.01 19.85 -1.14
CA ASP A 55 -0.14 18.40 -1.31
C ASP A 55 -1.54 17.94 -0.85
N ALA A 56 -2.08 18.57 0.18
CA ALA A 56 -3.46 18.39 0.62
C ALA A 56 -4.46 18.79 -0.50
N ALA A 57 -4.24 19.95 -1.13
CA ALA A 57 -5.08 20.41 -2.24
C ALA A 57 -5.03 19.46 -3.44
N LYS A 58 -3.82 18.96 -3.79
CA LYS A 58 -3.65 17.94 -4.84
C LYS A 58 -4.39 16.65 -4.49
N TYR A 59 -4.20 16.13 -3.28
CA TYR A 59 -4.88 14.92 -2.83
C TYR A 59 -6.40 15.06 -2.94
N MET A 60 -6.97 16.15 -2.41
CA MET A 60 -8.42 16.39 -2.44
C MET A 60 -8.97 16.57 -3.87
N ALA A 61 -8.17 17.03 -4.83
CA ALA A 61 -8.60 17.17 -6.21
C ALA A 61 -8.84 15.81 -6.91
N HIS A 62 -8.15 14.76 -6.45
CA HIS A 62 -8.12 13.44 -7.10
C HIS A 62 -8.70 12.30 -6.26
N CYS A 63 -8.82 12.45 -4.94
CA CYS A 63 -9.17 11.33 -4.06
C CYS A 63 -10.56 10.74 -4.31
N ASP A 64 -11.50 11.55 -4.81
CA ASP A 64 -12.87 11.14 -5.14
C ASP A 64 -13.07 10.82 -6.63
N VAL A 65 -12.04 10.96 -7.47
CA VAL A 65 -12.15 10.68 -8.91
C VAL A 65 -12.27 9.16 -9.10
N PRO A 66 -13.40 8.64 -9.64
CA PRO A 66 -13.58 7.20 -9.79
C PRO A 66 -12.60 6.61 -10.81
N MET A 67 -11.83 5.62 -10.38
CA MET A 67 -10.86 4.92 -11.21
C MET A 67 -11.57 3.96 -12.18
N PRO A 68 -11.35 4.07 -13.51
CA PRO A 68 -11.84 3.07 -14.45
C PRO A 68 -11.17 1.71 -14.19
N VAL A 69 -11.99 0.65 -14.29
CA VAL A 69 -11.54 -0.74 -14.20
C VAL A 69 -11.84 -1.44 -15.51
N LEU A 70 -10.82 -2.06 -16.11
CA LEU A 70 -10.91 -2.75 -17.38
C LEU A 70 -10.50 -4.22 -17.22
N ALA A 71 -11.15 -5.13 -17.95
CA ALA A 71 -10.81 -6.54 -18.02
C ALA A 71 -10.11 -6.87 -19.34
N SER A 72 -9.13 -7.76 -19.32
CA SER A 72 -8.55 -8.34 -20.54
C SER A 72 -9.61 -9.11 -21.33
N LYS A 73 -9.35 -9.34 -22.63
CA LYS A 73 -10.28 -10.06 -23.51
C LYS A 73 -10.65 -11.47 -23.03
N ASP A 74 -9.74 -12.16 -22.33
CA ASP A 74 -9.97 -13.48 -21.74
C ASP A 74 -10.54 -13.42 -20.31
N GLY A 75 -10.73 -12.23 -19.76
CA GLY A 75 -11.24 -11.99 -18.41
C GLY A 75 -10.26 -12.35 -17.29
N THR A 76 -9.01 -12.73 -17.58
CA THR A 76 -8.10 -13.21 -16.54
C THR A 76 -7.33 -12.10 -15.82
N THR A 77 -7.24 -10.91 -16.43
CA THR A 77 -6.53 -9.76 -15.87
C THR A 77 -7.45 -8.55 -15.77
N PHE A 78 -7.41 -7.85 -14.63
CA PHE A 78 -7.97 -6.50 -14.51
C PHE A 78 -6.88 -5.44 -14.54
N ALA A 79 -7.20 -4.29 -15.12
CA ALA A 79 -6.41 -3.07 -15.10
C ALA A 79 -7.19 -1.97 -14.38
N ASP A 80 -6.61 -1.36 -13.35
CA ASP A 80 -7.05 -0.06 -12.83
C ASP A 80 -6.06 1.03 -13.20
N VAL A 81 -6.62 2.19 -13.57
CA VAL A 81 -5.88 3.41 -13.88
C VAL A 81 -6.37 4.49 -12.94
N SER A 82 -5.48 5.05 -12.14
CA SER A 82 -5.81 6.13 -11.21
C SER A 82 -4.69 7.15 -11.14
N TRP A 83 -4.97 8.30 -10.52
CA TRP A 83 -3.93 9.22 -10.12
C TRP A 83 -3.12 8.73 -8.92
N PHE A 84 -1.84 9.07 -8.94
CA PHE A 84 -0.93 8.94 -7.82
C PHE A 84 0.16 10.02 -7.88
N TRP A 85 -0.09 11.16 -7.22
CA TRP A 85 0.89 12.24 -7.04
C TRP A 85 1.55 12.72 -8.35
N ASP A 86 0.70 13.18 -9.27
CA ASP A 86 1.09 13.67 -10.60
C ASP A 86 1.73 12.58 -11.49
N SER A 87 1.60 11.31 -11.10
CA SER A 87 1.97 10.13 -11.90
C SER A 87 0.78 9.20 -12.08
N PRO A 88 0.66 8.52 -13.24
CA PRO A 88 -0.35 7.49 -13.42
C PRO A 88 -0.01 6.26 -12.57
N SER A 89 -0.97 5.79 -11.78
CA SER A 89 -0.95 4.47 -11.17
C SER A 89 -1.71 3.51 -12.09
N VAL A 90 -0.97 2.66 -12.79
CA VAL A 90 -1.53 1.59 -13.63
C VAL A 90 -1.18 0.26 -12.98
N ARG A 91 -2.18 -0.52 -12.62
CA ARG A 91 -1.99 -1.80 -11.95
C ARG A 91 -2.75 -2.89 -12.70
N LEU A 92 -2.01 -3.92 -13.11
CA LEU A 92 -2.56 -5.11 -13.75
C LEU A 92 -2.60 -6.23 -12.72
N ARG A 93 -3.74 -6.88 -12.53
CA ARG A 93 -3.91 -7.94 -11.52
C ARG A 93 -4.54 -9.19 -12.12
N THR A 94 -3.96 -10.33 -11.79
CA THR A 94 -4.45 -11.67 -12.16
C THR A 94 -4.48 -12.55 -10.93
N ARG A 95 -5.66 -13.12 -10.63
CA ARG A 95 -5.82 -14.13 -9.58
C ARG A 95 -5.65 -15.53 -10.15
N PHE A 96 -5.04 -16.41 -9.37
CA PHE A 96 -4.82 -17.81 -9.70
C PHE A 96 -5.81 -18.73 -8.96
N SER A 97 -5.95 -19.96 -9.48
CA SER A 97 -6.83 -21.01 -8.96
C SER A 97 -6.56 -21.41 -7.51
N ASP A 98 -5.36 -21.16 -7.00
CA ASP A 98 -4.94 -21.43 -5.62
C ASP A 98 -5.12 -20.21 -4.69
N GLY A 99 -5.74 -19.13 -5.20
CA GLY A 99 -5.93 -17.87 -4.51
C GLY A 99 -4.72 -16.92 -4.57
N ALA A 100 -3.61 -17.30 -5.21
CA ALA A 100 -2.49 -16.39 -5.37
C ALA A 100 -2.82 -15.22 -6.32
N LEU A 101 -2.08 -14.14 -6.18
CA LEU A 101 -2.22 -12.90 -6.93
C LEU A 101 -0.89 -12.53 -7.59
N ALA A 102 -0.91 -12.29 -8.90
CA ALA A 102 0.15 -11.58 -9.60
C ALA A 102 -0.31 -10.14 -9.89
N GLU A 103 0.54 -9.18 -9.55
CA GLU A 103 0.32 -7.76 -9.80
C GLU A 103 1.51 -7.19 -10.60
N THR A 104 1.22 -6.40 -11.63
CA THR A 104 2.25 -5.65 -12.37
C THR A 104 1.91 -4.17 -12.33
N ASN A 105 2.81 -3.38 -11.72
CA ASN A 105 2.62 -1.95 -11.50
C ASN A 105 3.51 -1.14 -12.43
N ARG A 106 2.96 -0.06 -12.99
CA ARG A 106 3.76 0.97 -13.66
C ARG A 106 4.54 1.75 -12.62
N LEU A 107 5.85 1.90 -12.81
CA LEU A 107 6.70 2.67 -11.91
C LEU A 107 6.21 4.13 -11.83
N TRP A 108 5.95 4.60 -10.61
CA TRP A 108 5.66 6.00 -10.37
C TRP A 108 6.86 6.86 -10.74
N LYS A 109 6.63 7.98 -11.40
CA LYS A 109 7.70 8.92 -11.78
C LYS A 109 7.97 9.93 -10.68
N ASN A 110 6.95 10.21 -9.87
CA ASN A 110 7.02 11.11 -8.74
C ASN A 110 6.92 10.34 -7.43
N ARG A 111 7.56 10.89 -6.41
CA ARG A 111 7.37 10.43 -5.03
C ARG A 111 6.01 10.91 -4.55
N PRO A 112 5.30 10.10 -3.74
CA PRO A 112 4.11 10.59 -3.10
C PRO A 112 4.43 11.81 -2.22
N GLY A 113 3.48 12.73 -2.12
CA GLY A 113 3.47 13.72 -1.05
C GLY A 113 3.56 12.97 0.29
N LEU A 114 4.33 13.53 1.22
CA LEU A 114 4.58 12.90 2.51
C LEU A 114 4.23 13.88 3.62
N PRO A 115 3.66 13.40 4.73
CA PRO A 115 3.60 14.20 5.93
C PRO A 115 5.00 14.71 6.29
N PRO A 116 5.17 15.97 6.75
CA PRO A 116 6.49 16.54 7.04
C PRO A 116 7.35 15.67 7.97
N VAL A 117 6.72 14.95 8.91
CA VAL A 117 7.39 14.02 9.83
C VAL A 117 8.05 12.82 9.15
N LEU A 118 7.64 12.48 7.92
CA LEU A 118 8.17 11.36 7.14
C LEU A 118 9.03 11.81 5.94
N ALA A 119 9.09 13.10 5.64
CA ALA A 119 9.76 13.63 4.47
C ALA A 119 11.26 13.25 4.44
N GLU A 120 11.95 13.33 5.58
CA GLU A 120 13.37 12.97 5.68
C GLU A 120 13.61 11.47 5.50
N LEU A 121 12.73 10.62 6.07
CA LEU A 121 12.87 9.16 6.05
C LEU A 121 12.79 8.55 4.65
N ARG A 122 12.21 9.29 3.69
CA ARG A 122 11.95 8.80 2.33
C ARG A 122 12.51 9.71 1.24
N ARG A 123 13.36 10.67 1.60
CA ARG A 123 14.07 11.54 0.66
C ARG A 123 14.89 10.74 -0.37
N ASP A 124 15.42 9.59 0.02
CA ASP A 124 16.22 8.70 -0.83
C ASP A 124 15.51 7.37 -1.11
N MET A 125 14.18 7.36 -1.01
CA MET A 125 13.38 6.17 -1.28
C MET A 125 13.53 5.75 -2.74
N ASP A 126 13.95 4.50 -2.93
CA ASP A 126 13.92 3.79 -4.20
C ASP A 126 12.47 3.39 -4.48
N LEU A 127 11.82 4.10 -5.41
CA LEU A 127 10.40 3.91 -5.74
C LEU A 127 10.10 2.49 -6.20
N ARG A 128 11.02 1.86 -6.95
CA ARG A 128 10.83 0.49 -7.44
C ARG A 128 10.79 -0.48 -6.26
N LYS A 129 11.69 -0.33 -5.30
CA LYS A 129 11.69 -1.16 -4.08
C LYS A 129 10.47 -0.90 -3.21
N GLU A 130 10.06 0.36 -3.06
CA GLU A 130 8.87 0.70 -2.28
C GLU A 130 7.60 0.07 -2.87
N MET A 131 7.41 0.18 -4.19
CA MET A 131 6.25 -0.40 -4.88
C MET A 131 6.24 -1.94 -4.85
N ALA A 132 7.42 -2.57 -4.75
CA ALA A 132 7.57 -4.01 -4.62
C ALA A 132 7.58 -4.50 -3.16
N LEU A 133 7.49 -3.60 -2.17
CA LEU A 133 7.68 -3.94 -0.75
C LEU A 133 6.63 -4.95 -0.24
N ALA A 134 5.43 -4.91 -0.80
CA ALA A 134 4.36 -5.84 -0.45
C ALA A 134 4.41 -7.18 -1.21
N SER A 135 5.40 -7.37 -2.09
CA SER A 135 5.64 -8.64 -2.78
C SER A 135 6.10 -9.70 -1.78
N ALA A 136 5.35 -10.79 -1.68
CA ALA A 136 5.68 -11.99 -0.92
C ALA A 136 5.20 -13.21 -1.71
N PRO A 137 5.93 -13.60 -2.78
CA PRO A 137 5.49 -14.65 -3.71
C PRO A 137 5.24 -16.01 -3.02
N ASP A 138 6.08 -16.34 -2.05
CA ASP A 138 5.97 -17.49 -1.15
C ASP A 138 4.67 -17.48 -0.31
N LYS A 139 4.03 -16.32 -0.16
CA LYS A 139 2.79 -16.12 0.60
C LYS A 139 1.60 -15.76 -0.29
N GLY A 140 1.74 -15.98 -1.60
CA GLY A 140 0.65 -15.86 -2.55
C GLY A 140 0.52 -14.50 -3.23
N ARG A 141 1.41 -13.53 -3.04
CA ARG A 141 1.37 -12.27 -3.82
C ARG A 141 2.71 -11.94 -4.45
N SER A 142 2.76 -11.91 -5.78
CA SER A 142 3.94 -11.47 -6.52
C SER A 142 3.67 -10.11 -7.17
N ILE A 143 4.55 -9.15 -6.95
CA ILE A 143 4.49 -7.80 -7.55
C ILE A 143 5.70 -7.59 -8.45
N GLU A 144 5.46 -7.25 -9.72
CA GLU A 144 6.47 -6.77 -10.67
C GLU A 144 6.28 -5.28 -10.94
N VAL A 145 7.38 -4.53 -11.03
CA VAL A 145 7.33 -3.07 -11.30
C VAL A 145 8.01 -2.80 -12.64
N VAL A 146 7.26 -2.21 -13.57
CA VAL A 146 7.71 -1.91 -14.92
C VAL A 146 8.01 -0.43 -15.05
N ASP A 147 9.25 -0.12 -15.45
CA ASP A 147 9.67 1.25 -15.73
C ASP A 147 9.53 1.55 -17.21
N SER A 148 8.29 1.72 -17.65
CA SER A 148 7.95 2.09 -19.00
C SER A 148 6.71 2.96 -18.98
N SER A 149 6.64 3.93 -19.90
CA SER A 149 5.39 4.65 -20.18
C SER A 149 4.51 3.94 -21.21
N ASP A 150 5.05 2.93 -21.89
CA ASP A 150 4.37 2.15 -22.91
C ASP A 150 3.51 1.06 -22.26
N THR A 151 2.19 1.22 -22.38
CA THR A 151 1.19 0.30 -21.85
C THR A 151 1.27 -1.09 -22.50
N SER A 152 1.72 -1.20 -23.76
CA SER A 152 1.91 -2.50 -24.42
C SER A 152 3.05 -3.30 -23.78
N LEU A 153 4.17 -2.64 -23.46
CA LEU A 153 5.28 -3.25 -22.74
C LEU A 153 4.89 -3.66 -21.32
N GLN A 154 4.05 -2.86 -20.65
CA GLN A 154 3.53 -3.21 -19.33
C GLN A 154 2.63 -4.46 -19.40
N TRP A 155 1.76 -4.55 -20.41
CA TRP A 155 0.93 -5.73 -20.63
C TRP A 155 1.76 -6.97 -20.96
N ASP A 156 2.77 -6.84 -21.81
CA ASP A 156 3.68 -7.95 -22.15
C ASP A 156 4.46 -8.45 -20.94
N SER A 157 4.97 -7.54 -20.09
CA SER A 157 5.59 -7.90 -18.81
C SER A 157 4.60 -8.62 -17.90
N HIS A 158 3.34 -8.15 -17.80
CA HIS A 158 2.34 -8.86 -16.99
C HIS A 158 2.07 -10.28 -17.51
N ARG A 159 1.95 -10.47 -18.84
CA ARG A 159 1.78 -11.80 -19.43
C ARG A 159 2.94 -12.74 -19.14
N GLN A 160 4.17 -12.23 -19.17
CA GLN A 160 5.36 -13.02 -18.79
C GLN A 160 5.36 -13.33 -17.29
N HIS A 161 4.99 -12.35 -16.45
CA HIS A 161 4.90 -12.50 -15.01
C HIS A 161 3.88 -13.57 -14.62
N ILE A 162 2.66 -13.55 -15.18
CA ILE A 162 1.63 -14.56 -14.87
C ILE A 162 2.04 -15.96 -15.35
N ALA A 163 2.70 -16.06 -16.51
CA ALA A 163 3.15 -17.35 -17.04
C ALA A 163 4.23 -17.96 -16.15
N ARG A 164 5.22 -17.17 -15.74
CA ARG A 164 6.30 -17.58 -14.83
C ARG A 164 5.75 -17.98 -13.46
N TYR A 165 4.99 -17.08 -12.84
CA TYR A 165 4.48 -17.28 -11.48
C TYR A 165 3.44 -18.41 -11.39
N GLY A 166 2.58 -18.54 -12.41
CA GLY A 166 1.64 -19.66 -12.51
C GLY A 166 2.35 -21.01 -12.65
N ALA A 167 3.42 -21.08 -13.46
CA ALA A 167 4.23 -22.28 -13.61
C ALA A 167 4.94 -22.67 -12.30
N GLU A 168 5.55 -21.71 -11.60
CA GLU A 168 6.21 -21.94 -10.30
C GLU A 168 5.24 -22.50 -9.24
N ARG A 169 3.97 -22.11 -9.31
CA ARG A 169 2.93 -22.52 -8.36
C ARG A 169 2.09 -23.71 -8.82
N ASN A 170 2.25 -24.14 -10.06
CA ASN A 170 1.34 -25.09 -10.71
C ASN A 170 -0.14 -24.64 -10.59
N ALA A 171 -0.39 -23.36 -10.86
CA ALA A 171 -1.71 -22.73 -10.77
C ALA A 171 -2.05 -22.00 -12.08
N THR A 172 -3.33 -21.91 -12.41
CA THR A 172 -3.81 -21.26 -13.64
C THR A 172 -4.54 -19.96 -13.32
N PRO A 173 -4.46 -18.93 -14.18
CA PRO A 173 -5.30 -17.74 -14.07
C PRO A 173 -6.79 -18.09 -14.01
N VAL A 174 -7.54 -17.35 -13.19
CA VAL A 174 -9.00 -17.47 -13.08
C VAL A 174 -9.64 -16.36 -13.91
N ALA A 175 -10.65 -16.72 -14.69
CA ALA A 175 -11.43 -15.74 -15.44
C ALA A 175 -12.43 -15.03 -14.52
N HIS A 176 -12.51 -13.72 -14.68
CA HIS A 176 -13.37 -12.81 -13.94
C HIS A 176 -14.03 -11.86 -14.94
N HIS A 177 -15.30 -11.52 -14.71
CA HIS A 177 -16.08 -10.78 -15.71
C HIS A 177 -16.84 -9.60 -15.13
N THR A 178 -16.85 -9.44 -13.81
CA THR A 178 -17.64 -8.43 -13.13
C THR A 178 -16.76 -7.42 -12.42
N LEU A 179 -17.33 -6.24 -12.14
CA LEU A 179 -16.69 -5.26 -11.28
C LEU A 179 -16.51 -5.78 -9.85
N ASP A 180 -17.47 -6.57 -9.36
CA ASP A 180 -17.41 -7.21 -8.04
C ASP A 180 -16.18 -8.12 -7.90
N ASP A 181 -15.85 -8.90 -8.95
CA ASP A 181 -14.64 -9.71 -8.98
C ASP A 181 -13.38 -8.84 -8.86
N ALA A 182 -13.34 -7.73 -9.61
CA ALA A 182 -12.20 -6.82 -9.61
C ALA A 182 -12.02 -6.18 -8.22
N MET A 183 -13.11 -5.73 -7.60
CA MET A 183 -13.10 -5.19 -6.23
C MET A 183 -12.65 -6.24 -5.21
N ALA A 184 -13.11 -7.50 -5.32
CA ALA A 184 -12.66 -8.57 -4.46
C ALA A 184 -11.14 -8.80 -4.55
N ILE A 185 -10.57 -8.75 -5.76
CA ILE A 185 -9.12 -8.82 -5.99
C ILE A 185 -8.40 -7.60 -5.40
N MET A 186 -8.96 -6.39 -5.55
CA MET A 186 -8.40 -5.17 -4.92
C MET A 186 -8.37 -5.28 -3.40
N TYR A 187 -9.42 -5.81 -2.78
CA TYR A 187 -9.46 -6.07 -1.34
C TYR A 187 -8.43 -7.11 -0.90
N GLU A 188 -8.27 -8.19 -1.65
CA GLU A 188 -7.24 -9.22 -1.39
C GLU A 188 -5.84 -8.61 -1.46
N ALA A 189 -5.56 -7.83 -2.52
CA ALA A 189 -4.31 -7.10 -2.68
C ALA A 189 -4.04 -6.16 -1.48
N PHE A 190 -5.03 -5.35 -1.10
CA PHE A 190 -4.91 -4.44 0.03
C PHE A 190 -4.73 -5.18 1.39
N GLY A 191 -5.37 -6.33 1.56
CA GLY A 191 -5.17 -7.22 2.69
C GLY A 191 -3.71 -7.71 2.79
N HIS A 192 -3.12 -8.07 1.65
CA HIS A 192 -1.69 -8.41 1.58
C HIS A 192 -0.78 -7.21 1.93
N ASP A 193 -1.11 -6.00 1.45
CA ASP A 193 -0.36 -4.78 1.80
C ASP A 193 -0.33 -4.57 3.33
N ILE A 194 -1.49 -4.63 3.97
CA ILE A 194 -1.61 -4.48 5.43
C ILE A 194 -0.84 -5.59 6.16
N ALA A 195 -0.98 -6.85 5.71
CA ALA A 195 -0.30 -7.98 6.33
C ALA A 195 1.23 -7.86 6.26
N THR A 196 1.76 -7.30 5.17
CA THR A 196 3.20 -7.08 5.01
C THR A 196 3.67 -5.87 5.84
N GLN A 197 2.96 -4.74 5.79
CA GLN A 197 3.30 -3.56 6.59
C GLN A 197 3.27 -3.83 8.10
N SER A 198 2.23 -4.54 8.58
CA SER A 198 2.11 -4.90 10.00
C SER A 198 3.25 -5.79 10.49
N ARG A 199 3.76 -6.70 9.64
CA ARG A 199 4.95 -7.52 9.95
C ARG A 199 6.21 -6.68 10.04
N THR A 200 6.42 -5.75 9.12
CA THR A 200 7.56 -4.84 9.18
C THR A 200 7.54 -4.06 10.50
N VAL A 201 6.41 -3.43 10.85
CA VAL A 201 6.26 -2.74 12.13
C VAL A 201 6.47 -3.67 13.33
N SER A 202 5.93 -4.90 13.27
CA SER A 202 6.08 -5.90 14.33
C SER A 202 7.53 -6.36 14.51
N MET A 203 8.36 -6.36 13.46
CA MET A 203 9.77 -6.74 13.52
C MET A 203 10.65 -5.64 14.11
N TRP A 204 10.35 -4.36 13.79
CA TRP A 204 11.09 -3.22 14.34
C TRP A 204 10.81 -2.97 15.81
N ARG A 205 9.59 -3.28 16.28
CA ARG A 205 9.21 -3.13 17.70
C ARG A 205 10.18 -3.81 18.69
N PRO A 206 10.46 -5.13 18.61
CA PRO A 206 11.38 -5.79 19.54
C PRO A 206 12.82 -5.27 19.41
N LEU A 207 13.27 -4.90 18.21
CA LEU A 207 14.60 -4.30 18.02
C LEU A 207 14.71 -2.94 18.70
N LEU A 208 13.69 -2.10 18.58
CA LEU A 208 13.62 -0.82 19.27
C LEU A 208 13.59 -1.03 20.80
N TYR A 209 12.80 -1.98 21.28
CA TYR A 209 12.78 -2.34 22.70
C TYR A 209 14.14 -2.84 23.19
N ALA A 210 14.82 -3.70 22.42
CA ALA A 210 16.15 -4.18 22.77
C ALA A 210 17.16 -3.03 22.84
N TYR A 211 17.16 -2.11 21.86
CA TYR A 211 18.01 -0.92 21.87
C TYR A 211 17.74 -0.02 23.07
N LEU A 212 16.47 0.19 23.42
CA LEU A 212 16.10 0.98 24.59
C LEU A 212 16.55 0.31 25.90
N VAL A 213 16.37 -1.00 26.02
CA VAL A 213 16.79 -1.76 27.22
C VAL A 213 18.30 -1.79 27.37
N VAL A 214 19.04 -2.04 26.28
CA VAL A 214 20.51 -2.07 26.29
C VAL A 214 21.07 -0.66 26.55
N GLY A 215 20.54 0.35 25.86
CA GLY A 215 20.94 1.74 26.05
C GLY A 215 20.68 2.23 27.48
N LEU A 216 19.51 1.91 28.04
CA LEU A 216 19.20 2.19 29.43
C LEU A 216 20.16 1.46 30.38
N GLY A 217 20.39 0.16 30.18
CA GLY A 217 21.32 -0.63 30.99
C GLY A 217 22.72 -0.03 31.01
N LEU A 218 23.20 0.45 29.85
CA LEU A 218 24.50 1.11 29.72
C LEU A 218 24.55 2.43 30.51
N VAL A 219 23.52 3.27 30.38
CA VAL A 219 23.42 4.55 31.13
C VAL A 219 23.40 4.31 32.63
N LEU A 220 22.65 3.31 33.09
CA LEU A 220 22.58 2.95 34.51
C LEU A 220 23.93 2.43 35.02
N ALA A 221 24.60 1.57 34.24
CA ALA A 221 25.93 1.07 34.59
C ALA A 221 26.96 2.20 34.69
N LEU A 222 26.97 3.14 33.73
CA LEU A 222 27.86 4.30 33.75
C LEU A 222 27.59 5.23 34.93
N ALA A 223 26.32 5.51 35.24
CA ALA A 223 25.94 6.32 36.40
C ALA A 223 26.36 5.67 37.74
N PHE A 224 26.28 4.34 37.82
CA PHE A 224 26.73 3.59 38.99
C PHE A 224 28.26 3.61 39.13
N LEU A 225 29.00 3.42 38.03
CA LEU A 225 30.46 3.51 37.99
C LEU A 225 30.97 4.92 38.32
N ALA A 226 30.21 5.96 37.99
CA ALA A 226 30.51 7.35 38.35
C ALA A 226 30.16 7.71 39.80
N GLY A 227 29.68 6.76 40.61
CA GLY A 227 29.31 7.00 42.01
C GLY A 227 28.03 7.83 42.18
N GLN A 228 27.15 7.86 41.17
CA GLN A 228 25.90 8.62 41.19
C GLN A 228 24.65 7.72 41.13
N PRO A 229 24.43 6.85 42.14
CA PRO A 229 23.32 5.89 42.12
C PRO A 229 21.94 6.57 42.16
N ALA A 230 21.84 7.76 42.76
CA ALA A 230 20.59 8.53 42.78
C ALA A 230 20.14 8.98 41.38
N ILE A 231 21.09 9.36 40.51
CA ILE A 231 20.80 9.74 39.13
C ILE A 231 20.40 8.51 38.31
N ALA A 232 21.04 7.37 38.55
CA ALA A 232 20.67 6.11 37.91
C ALA A 232 19.21 5.72 38.23
N VAL A 233 18.83 5.76 39.51
CA VAL A 233 17.45 5.44 39.94
C VAL A 233 16.44 6.45 39.37
N ALA A 234 16.76 7.74 39.39
CA ALA A 234 15.88 8.77 38.83
C ALA A 234 15.66 8.58 37.31
N LEU A 235 16.71 8.27 36.55
CA LEU A 235 16.62 7.98 35.11
C LEU A 235 15.84 6.70 34.83
N ALA A 236 16.02 5.64 35.63
CA ALA A 236 15.27 4.40 35.51
C ALA A 236 13.77 4.62 35.75
N VAL A 237 13.40 5.43 36.74
CA VAL A 237 12.00 5.77 37.04
C VAL A 237 11.40 6.66 35.94
N LEU A 238 12.11 7.70 35.52
CA LEU A 238 11.68 8.58 34.43
C LEU A 238 11.44 7.80 33.14
N LEU A 239 12.35 6.89 32.77
CA LEU A 239 12.21 6.08 31.57
C LEU A 239 11.20 4.93 31.75
N GLY A 240 11.04 4.38 32.95
CA GLY A 240 9.99 3.41 33.25
C GLY A 240 8.57 4.00 33.15
N VAL A 241 8.39 5.26 33.52
CA VAL A 241 7.10 5.97 33.46
C VAL A 241 6.90 6.65 32.09
N ALA A 242 7.95 7.17 31.46
CA ALA A 242 7.87 7.80 30.16
C ALA A 242 7.82 6.77 29.02
N SER A 243 8.43 5.59 29.15
CA SER A 243 8.48 4.62 28.03
C SER A 243 7.11 4.16 27.56
N PRO A 244 6.10 3.86 28.41
CA PRO A 244 4.77 3.49 27.91
C PRO A 244 4.10 4.68 27.21
N ALA A 245 4.28 5.91 27.72
CA ALA A 245 3.70 7.11 27.13
C ALA A 245 4.35 7.46 25.77
N VAL A 246 5.68 7.40 25.68
CA VAL A 246 6.45 7.65 24.45
C VAL A 246 6.20 6.54 23.43
N VAL A 247 6.21 5.27 23.85
CA VAL A 247 5.86 4.12 23.00
C VAL A 247 4.42 4.25 22.50
N ARG A 248 3.47 4.68 23.33
CA ARG A 248 2.08 4.90 22.92
C ARG A 248 1.91 6.17 22.08
N MET A 249 2.75 7.18 22.24
CA MET A 249 2.73 8.38 21.38
C MET A 249 3.31 8.09 20.00
N VAL A 250 4.42 7.35 19.95
CA VAL A 250 5.12 6.95 18.71
C VAL A 250 4.37 5.84 17.98
N LEU A 251 3.82 4.86 18.70
CA LEU A 251 3.14 3.70 18.10
C LEU A 251 1.61 3.79 18.12
N GLY A 252 1.00 4.59 19.00
CA GLY A 252 -0.45 4.78 19.04
C GLY A 252 -0.97 5.54 17.82
N ARG A 253 -0.13 6.40 17.21
CA ARG A 253 -0.40 6.98 15.88
C ARG A 253 -0.33 5.96 14.74
N VAL A 254 0.27 4.78 14.98
CA VAL A 254 0.40 3.70 13.99
C VAL A 254 -0.69 2.62 14.18
N GLN A 255 -1.42 2.63 15.29
CA GLN A 255 -2.30 1.53 15.73
C GLN A 255 -3.82 1.79 15.65
N SER A 256 -4.30 2.77 14.89
CA SER A 256 -5.68 2.72 14.39
C SER A 256 -5.80 1.67 13.27
N THR A 257 -5.55 0.41 13.62
CA THR A 257 -5.87 -0.74 12.77
C THR A 257 -7.20 -1.30 13.26
N PRO A 258 -8.28 -1.29 12.45
CA PRO A 258 -9.55 -1.88 12.85
C PRO A 258 -9.38 -3.39 13.10
N GLN A 259 -10.15 -3.90 14.06
CA GLN A 259 -10.26 -5.32 14.36
C GLN A 259 -10.60 -6.12 13.10
N ARG A 260 -9.91 -7.27 12.95
CA ARG A 260 -10.14 -8.38 12.01
C ARG A 260 -11.38 -8.21 11.11
N PHE A 261 -11.16 -7.74 9.90
CA PHE A 261 -12.14 -7.84 8.82
C PHE A 261 -12.33 -9.33 8.49
N ARG A 262 -13.55 -9.84 8.69
CA ARG A 262 -14.03 -11.03 7.97
C ARG A 262 -14.60 -10.50 6.66
N PRO A 263 -14.13 -10.94 5.49
CA PRO A 263 -14.83 -10.62 4.25
C PRO A 263 -16.29 -11.08 4.35
N PRO A 264 -17.26 -10.34 3.78
CA PRO A 264 -18.61 -10.84 3.64
C PRO A 264 -18.52 -12.16 2.86
N LEU A 265 -19.04 -13.24 3.46
CA LEU A 265 -19.26 -14.47 2.74
C LEU A 265 -20.37 -14.18 1.73
N SER A 266 -20.05 -14.31 0.44
CA SER A 266 -21.04 -14.45 -0.63
C SER A 266 -21.75 -15.79 -0.56
#